data_AF-A0AAE0CH08-F1
#
_entry.id   AF-A0AAE0CH08-F1
#
_cell.length_a   1.000
_cell.length_b   1.000
_cell.length_c   1.000
_cell.angle_alpha   90.00
_cell.angle_beta   90.00
_cell.angle_gamma   90.00
#
_symmetry.space_group_name_H-M   'P 1'
#
loop_
_entity.id
_entity.type
_entity.pdbx_description
1 polymer ?
#
loop_
_entity_poly.entity_id
_entity_poly.type
_entity_poly.pdbx_seq_one_letter_code
_entity_poly.pdbx_strand_id
1 'polypeptide(L)'
;VPVGTEEEYRSGDERAVFREVEGEASVMEALTEYVAGLDSSRPLAEALQACNFTAFAEFHTIRQKWSLSGCTIDLDVADFGYSIMEIEAMCGSEDDVPGALENVERVAELLNAQPLTSGHGGKLVTYIRNFCPQVLARLVQAGILHG
;
A
#
# COMPACT_ATOMS: atom_id res chain seq x y z
N VAL A 1 -20.02 6.84 2.93
CA VAL A 1 -19.68 8.19 3.45
C VAL A 1 -18.24 8.07 3.90
N PRO A 2 -17.30 8.91 3.46
CA PRO A 2 -15.91 8.72 3.85
C PRO A 2 -15.78 9.02 5.35
N VAL A 3 -15.20 8.09 6.10
CA VAL A 3 -14.79 8.27 7.50
C VAL A 3 -13.30 8.61 7.44
N GLY A 4 -12.94 9.88 7.57
CA GLY A 4 -11.55 10.33 7.66
C GLY A 4 -11.33 11.80 7.28
N THR A 5 -10.23 12.39 7.76
CA THR A 5 -9.75 13.74 7.45
C THR A 5 -8.91 13.75 6.16
N GLU A 6 -8.79 14.88 5.46
CA GLU A 6 -7.95 14.99 4.23
C GLU A 6 -6.49 14.56 4.44
N GLU A 7 -5.98 14.59 5.68
CA GLU A 7 -4.63 14.11 6.02
C GLU A 7 -4.53 12.58 6.04
N GLU A 8 -5.59 11.88 6.45
CA GLU A 8 -5.63 10.40 6.51
C GLU A 8 -5.72 9.72 5.12
N TYR A 9 -5.98 10.49 4.06
CA TYR A 9 -6.03 9.97 2.68
C TYR A 9 -4.70 10.05 1.94
N ARG A 10 -3.64 10.60 2.54
CA ARG A 10 -2.31 10.62 1.91
C ARG A 10 -1.69 9.23 1.99
N SER A 11 -1.38 8.64 0.84
CA SER A 11 -0.75 7.32 0.80
C SER A 11 0.69 7.42 1.30
N GLY A 12 1.12 6.49 2.14
CA GLY A 12 2.53 6.36 2.52
C GLY A 12 2.87 6.67 3.97
N ASP A 13 1.87 6.99 4.79
CA ASP A 13 2.02 7.04 6.24
C ASP A 13 2.01 5.63 6.86
N GLU A 14 2.45 5.53 8.10
CA GLU A 14 2.66 4.26 8.84
C GLU A 14 1.36 3.47 9.07
N ARG A 15 0.20 4.14 9.09
CA ARG A 15 -1.09 3.53 9.37
C ARG A 15 -2.09 3.90 8.29
N ALA A 16 -2.54 2.91 7.55
CA ALA A 16 -3.62 3.08 6.61
C ALA A 16 -4.48 1.82 6.55
N VAL A 17 -5.79 2.03 6.48
CA VAL A 17 -6.78 0.97 6.32
C VAL A 17 -7.06 0.86 4.83
N PHE A 18 -6.81 -0.31 4.26
CA PHE A 18 -7.01 -0.56 2.84
C PHE A 18 -8.05 -1.65 2.62
N ARG A 19 -8.87 -1.46 1.60
CA ARG A 19 -9.62 -2.55 1.00
C ARG A 19 -8.70 -3.26 0.01
N GLU A 20 -8.29 -4.47 0.36
CA GLU A 20 -7.54 -5.32 -0.56
C GLU A 20 -8.48 -5.86 -1.65
N VAL A 21 -8.09 -5.66 -2.92
CA VAL A 21 -8.81 -6.18 -4.08
C VAL A 21 -7.87 -7.14 -4.80
N GLU A 22 -8.18 -8.43 -4.70
CA GLU A 22 -7.39 -9.49 -5.31
C GLU A 22 -8.13 -10.12 -6.48
N GLY A 23 -7.36 -10.66 -7.42
CA GLY A 23 -7.89 -11.34 -8.60
C GLY A 23 -8.18 -10.39 -9.76
N GLU A 24 -7.82 -10.83 -10.96
CA GLU A 24 -7.82 -9.98 -12.15
C GLU A 24 -9.18 -9.35 -12.45
N ALA A 25 -10.27 -10.11 -12.33
CA ALA A 25 -11.63 -9.63 -12.59
C ALA A 25 -12.08 -8.55 -11.60
N SER A 26 -11.80 -8.74 -10.30
CA SER A 26 -12.17 -7.78 -9.26
C SER A 26 -11.31 -6.51 -9.32
N VAL A 27 -10.02 -6.65 -9.65
CA VAL A 27 -9.14 -5.51 -9.91
C VAL A 27 -9.59 -4.73 -11.14
N MET A 28 -9.94 -5.43 -12.23
CA MET A 28 -10.50 -4.80 -13.43
C MET A 28 -11.76 -4.00 -13.08
N GLU A 29 -12.71 -4.60 -12.37
CA GLU A 29 -13.94 -3.93 -11.93
C GLU A 29 -13.64 -2.66 -11.13
N ALA A 30 -12.76 -2.75 -10.13
CA ALA A 30 -12.37 -1.60 -9.31
C ALA A 30 -11.73 -0.47 -10.13
N LEU A 31 -10.93 -0.81 -11.15
CA LEU A 31 -10.24 0.18 -11.97
C LEU A 31 -11.15 0.88 -12.98
N THR A 32 -12.28 0.29 -13.39
CA THR A 32 -13.19 0.92 -14.36
C THR A 32 -13.78 2.25 -13.87
N GLU A 33 -13.86 2.47 -12.57
CA GLU A 33 -14.29 3.74 -11.98
C GLU A 33 -13.27 4.87 -12.24
N TYR A 34 -11.98 4.54 -12.32
CA TYR A 34 -10.88 5.50 -12.34
C TYR A 34 -10.18 5.60 -13.69
N VAL A 35 -10.27 4.57 -14.54
CA VAL A 35 -9.56 4.50 -15.82
C VAL A 35 -10.55 4.56 -16.98
N ALA A 36 -10.71 5.75 -17.54
CA ALA A 36 -11.56 5.95 -18.71
C ALA A 36 -11.06 5.13 -19.92
N GLY A 37 -11.97 4.38 -20.54
CA GLY A 37 -11.67 3.57 -21.73
C GLY A 37 -11.02 2.22 -21.46
N LEU A 38 -10.98 1.78 -20.20
CA LEU A 38 -10.49 0.44 -19.84
C LEU A 38 -11.41 -0.64 -20.42
N ASP A 39 -10.87 -1.51 -21.28
CA ASP A 39 -11.60 -2.58 -21.95
C ASP A 39 -11.55 -3.87 -21.12
N SER A 40 -12.61 -4.12 -20.34
CA SER A 40 -12.73 -5.29 -19.48
C SER A 40 -12.89 -6.63 -20.21
N SER A 41 -13.00 -6.61 -21.56
CA SER A 41 -12.99 -7.84 -22.37
C SER A 41 -11.59 -8.41 -22.62
N ARG A 42 -10.53 -7.67 -22.25
CA ARG A 42 -9.13 -8.06 -22.41
C ARG A 42 -8.50 -8.46 -21.08
N PRO A 43 -7.37 -9.21 -21.10
CA PRO A 43 -6.55 -9.38 -19.92
C PRO A 43 -6.13 -8.02 -19.34
N LEU A 44 -6.09 -7.90 -18.01
CA LEU A 44 -5.85 -6.64 -17.31
C LEU A 44 -4.59 -5.93 -17.78
N ALA A 45 -3.50 -6.65 -17.97
CA ALA A 45 -2.24 -6.09 -18.45
C ALA A 45 -2.38 -5.43 -19.84
N GLU A 46 -3.10 -6.06 -20.76
CA GLU A 46 -3.34 -5.54 -22.11
C GLU A 46 -4.28 -4.32 -22.10
N ALA A 47 -5.31 -4.35 -21.25
CA ALA A 47 -6.23 -3.24 -21.07
C ALA A 47 -5.50 -1.98 -20.53
N LEU A 48 -4.65 -2.17 -19.52
CA LEU A 48 -3.80 -1.12 -18.95
C LEU A 48 -2.83 -0.55 -19.98
N GLN A 49 -2.18 -1.41 -20.78
CA GLN A 49 -1.29 -0.98 -21.86
C GLN A 49 -2.03 -0.16 -22.93
N ALA A 50 -3.25 -0.55 -23.31
CA ALA A 50 -4.07 0.21 -24.25
C ALA A 50 -4.44 1.60 -23.71
N CYS A 51 -4.49 1.76 -22.39
CA CYS A 51 -4.67 3.04 -21.69
C CYS A 51 -3.33 3.77 -21.40
N ASN A 52 -2.22 3.35 -22.00
CA ASN A 52 -0.87 3.91 -21.82
C ASN A 52 -0.31 3.80 -20.39
N PHE A 53 -0.79 2.86 -19.58
CA PHE A 53 -0.13 2.56 -18.29
C PHE A 53 1.19 1.85 -18.56
N THR A 54 2.24 2.30 -17.88
CA THR A 54 3.58 1.72 -17.93
C THR A 54 4.10 1.53 -16.52
N ALA A 55 4.86 0.45 -16.29
CA ALA A 55 5.52 0.24 -15.03
C ALA A 55 6.56 1.35 -14.79
N PHE A 56 6.52 1.97 -13.61
CA PHE A 56 7.48 3.01 -13.20
C PHE A 56 8.40 2.56 -12.06
N ALA A 57 8.16 1.39 -11.49
CA ALA A 57 8.96 0.76 -10.45
C ALA A 57 8.92 -0.76 -10.61
N GLU A 58 10.07 -1.40 -10.44
CA GLU A 58 10.23 -2.85 -10.40
C GLU A 58 11.32 -3.16 -9.38
N PHE A 59 11.01 -4.01 -8.41
CA PHE A 59 11.94 -4.45 -7.38
C PHE A 59 11.49 -5.81 -6.82
N HIS A 60 12.44 -6.59 -6.33
CA HIS A 60 12.18 -7.89 -5.72
C HIS A 60 12.19 -7.77 -4.21
N THR A 61 11.31 -8.52 -3.55
CA THR A 61 11.30 -8.65 -2.10
C THR A 61 11.50 -10.10 -1.68
N ILE A 62 12.26 -10.31 -0.63
CA ILE A 62 12.27 -11.57 0.12
C ILE A 62 11.41 -11.34 1.36
N ARG A 63 10.30 -12.09 1.44
CA ARG A 63 9.34 -12.01 2.54
C ARG A 63 9.52 -13.15 3.53
N GLN A 64 9.55 -12.82 4.81
CA GLN A 64 9.33 -13.77 5.90
C GLN A 64 8.00 -13.41 6.58
N LYS A 65 7.11 -14.40 6.72
CA LYS A 65 5.74 -14.22 7.21
C LYS A 65 5.51 -15.03 8.47
N TRP A 66 4.93 -14.38 9.49
CA TRP A 66 4.50 -15.02 10.73
C TRP A 66 3.09 -14.58 11.11
N SER A 67 2.53 -15.27 12.11
CA SER A 67 1.26 -14.90 12.72
C SER A 67 1.42 -14.77 14.23
N LEU A 68 0.91 -13.68 14.80
CA LEU A 68 0.93 -13.42 16.23
C LEU A 68 -0.37 -12.77 16.66
N SER A 69 -1.11 -13.47 17.53
CA SER A 69 -2.33 -12.95 18.15
C SER A 69 -3.34 -12.32 17.18
N GLY A 70 -3.60 -13.00 16.06
CA GLY A 70 -4.56 -12.54 15.04
C GLY A 70 -4.00 -11.52 14.04
N CYS A 71 -2.76 -11.07 14.20
CA CYS A 71 -2.06 -10.28 13.19
C CYS A 71 -1.14 -11.17 12.35
N THR A 72 -0.94 -10.77 11.10
CA THR A 72 0.17 -11.18 10.25
C THR A 72 1.36 -10.25 10.50
N ILE A 73 2.57 -10.80 10.52
CA ILE A 73 3.81 -10.04 10.57
C ILE A 73 4.61 -10.39 9.32
N ASP A 74 4.77 -9.42 8.43
CA ASP A 74 5.52 -9.57 7.19
C ASP A 74 6.82 -8.76 7.29
N LEU A 75 7.96 -9.45 7.32
CA LEU A 75 9.28 -8.83 7.22
C LEU A 75 9.76 -8.93 5.77
N ASP A 76 9.89 -7.80 5.12
CA ASP A 76 10.35 -7.70 3.75
C ASP A 76 11.76 -7.12 3.68
N VAL A 77 12.58 -7.73 2.84
CA VAL A 77 13.88 -7.19 2.40
C VAL A 77 13.81 -6.98 0.90
N ALA A 78 13.82 -5.72 0.46
CA ALA A 78 13.83 -5.35 -0.93
C ALA A 78 15.26 -5.28 -1.50
N ASP A 79 15.42 -5.67 -2.76
CA ASP A 79 16.71 -5.73 -3.47
C ASP A 79 17.39 -4.35 -3.67
N PHE A 80 16.65 -3.25 -3.46
CA PHE A 80 17.18 -1.90 -3.45
C PHE A 80 17.72 -1.42 -2.08
N GLY A 81 17.89 -2.34 -1.12
CA GLY A 81 18.55 -2.07 0.16
C GLY A 81 17.63 -1.50 1.24
N TYR A 82 16.32 -1.75 1.13
CA TYR A 82 15.33 -1.34 2.13
C TYR A 82 14.71 -2.56 2.81
N SER A 83 14.48 -2.47 4.12
CA SER A 83 13.80 -3.52 4.88
C SER A 83 12.71 -2.90 5.73
N ILE A 84 11.58 -3.57 5.82
CA ILE A 84 10.41 -3.10 6.56
C ILE A 84 9.69 -4.29 7.19
N MET A 85 9.07 -4.06 8.35
CA MET A 85 8.16 -4.98 8.98
C MET A 85 6.75 -4.38 8.94
N GLU A 86 5.80 -5.12 8.39
CA GLU A 86 4.38 -4.78 8.33
C GLU A 86 3.62 -5.65 9.36
N ILE A 87 2.78 -5.03 10.19
CA ILE A 87 1.89 -5.72 11.13
C ILE A 87 0.46 -5.49 10.65
N GLU A 88 -0.20 -6.55 10.20
CA GLU A 88 -1.49 -6.43 9.51
C GLU A 88 -2.56 -7.24 10.24
N ALA A 89 -3.76 -6.67 10.33
CA ALA A 89 -4.95 -7.36 10.82
C ALA A 89 -6.05 -7.29 9.76
N MET A 90 -6.53 -8.46 9.32
CA MET A 90 -7.62 -8.54 8.36
C MET A 90 -8.96 -8.32 9.06
N CYS A 91 -9.75 -7.40 8.52
CA CYS A 91 -11.10 -7.10 9.00
C CYS A 91 -12.14 -7.81 8.13
N GLY A 92 -13.23 -8.29 8.73
CA GLY A 92 -14.37 -8.82 7.98
C GLY A 92 -15.27 -7.72 7.45
N SER A 93 -15.28 -6.57 8.12
CA SER A 93 -16.07 -5.39 7.80
C SER A 93 -15.39 -4.10 8.30
N GLU A 94 -15.87 -2.94 7.87
CA GLU A 94 -15.38 -1.64 8.36
C GLU A 94 -15.62 -1.45 9.86
N ASP A 95 -16.67 -2.07 10.42
CA ASP A 95 -16.98 -1.99 11.85
C ASP A 95 -15.92 -2.68 12.73
N ASP A 96 -15.11 -3.59 12.17
CA ASP A 96 -14.05 -4.30 12.88
C ASP A 96 -12.75 -3.48 12.96
N VAL A 97 -12.62 -2.41 12.18
CA VAL A 97 -11.37 -1.63 12.03
C VAL A 97 -10.85 -1.09 13.36
N PRO A 98 -11.67 -0.50 14.27
CA PRO A 98 -11.15 -0.02 15.55
C PRO A 98 -10.49 -1.13 16.39
N GLY A 99 -11.13 -2.31 16.45
CA GLY A 99 -10.57 -3.46 17.18
C GLY A 99 -9.33 -4.04 16.52
N ALA A 100 -9.26 -4.02 15.18
CA ALA A 100 -8.08 -4.43 14.44
C ALA A 100 -6.89 -3.49 14.68
N LEU A 101 -7.12 -2.17 14.74
CA LEU A 101 -6.08 -1.19 15.06
C LEU A 101 -5.53 -1.39 16.48
N GLU A 102 -6.41 -1.59 17.48
CA GLU A 102 -5.99 -1.91 18.85
C GLU A 102 -5.15 -3.21 18.89
N ASN A 103 -5.51 -4.20 18.07
CA ASN A 103 -4.77 -5.44 17.99
C ASN A 103 -3.37 -5.27 17.38
N VAL A 104 -3.26 -4.48 16.30
CA VAL A 104 -1.99 -4.12 15.66
C VAL A 104 -1.08 -3.38 16.65
N GLU A 105 -1.62 -2.41 17.40
CA GLU A 105 -0.88 -1.67 18.42
C GLU A 105 -0.34 -2.60 19.51
N ARG A 106 -1.20 -3.49 20.04
CA ARG A 106 -0.78 -4.48 21.04
C ARG A 106 0.31 -5.40 20.52
N VAL A 107 0.24 -5.84 19.25
CA VAL A 107 1.27 -6.68 18.64
C VAL A 107 2.57 -5.88 18.41
N ALA A 108 2.49 -4.62 18.01
CA ALA A 108 3.63 -3.73 17.90
C ALA A 108 4.36 -3.58 19.25
N GLU A 109 3.63 -3.39 20.34
CA GLU A 109 4.19 -3.33 21.70
C GLU A 109 4.89 -4.63 22.09
N LEU A 110 4.28 -5.79 21.83
CA LEU A 110 4.86 -7.10 22.13
C LEU A 110 6.18 -7.36 21.39
N LEU A 111 6.29 -6.85 20.17
CA LEU A 111 7.49 -6.98 19.35
C LEU A 111 8.52 -5.87 19.63
N ASN A 112 8.18 -4.90 20.49
CA ASN A 112 8.93 -3.66 20.67
C ASN A 112 9.21 -2.95 19.32
N ALA A 113 8.23 -3.02 18.42
CA ALA A 113 8.30 -2.41 17.11
C ALA A 113 8.41 -0.89 17.24
N GLN A 114 9.15 -0.27 16.33
CA GLN A 114 9.28 1.18 16.28
C GLN A 114 8.60 1.69 15.02
N PRO A 115 7.93 2.85 15.11
CA PRO A 115 7.44 3.56 13.94
C PRO A 115 8.49 3.77 12.87
N LEU A 116 8.03 3.91 11.62
CA LEU A 116 8.90 4.34 10.54
C LEU A 116 9.47 5.73 10.85
N THR A 117 10.78 5.89 10.66
CA THR A 117 11.44 7.20 10.77
C THR A 117 10.93 8.14 9.70
N SER A 118 10.83 9.43 10.03
CA SER A 118 10.40 10.48 9.10
C SER A 118 11.14 10.42 7.75
N GLY A 119 10.39 10.54 6.66
CA GLY A 119 10.91 10.52 5.29
C GLY A 119 10.90 9.15 4.60
N HIS A 120 10.56 8.07 5.31
CA HIS A 120 10.35 6.75 4.74
C HIS A 120 8.87 6.36 4.81
N GLY A 121 8.41 5.60 3.83
CA GLY A 121 7.08 4.98 3.85
C GLY A 121 7.21 3.49 3.50
N GLY A 122 6.12 2.90 3.04
CA GLY A 122 6.17 1.55 2.48
C GLY A 122 7.19 1.40 1.33
N LYS A 123 7.45 0.17 0.93
CA LYS A 123 8.49 -0.20 -0.06
C LYS A 123 8.43 0.66 -1.33
N LEU A 124 7.24 0.84 -1.92
CA LEU A 124 7.05 1.63 -3.13
C LEU A 124 7.33 3.13 -2.92
N VAL A 125 6.89 3.70 -1.78
CA VAL A 125 7.13 5.12 -1.46
C VAL A 125 8.63 5.36 -1.29
N THR A 126 9.32 4.48 -0.58
CA THR A 126 10.76 4.55 -0.40
C THR A 126 11.50 4.39 -1.74
N TYR A 127 11.06 3.48 -2.61
CA TYR A 127 11.60 3.34 -3.96
C TYR A 127 11.42 4.63 -4.79
N ILE A 128 10.23 5.22 -4.79
CA ILE A 128 9.93 6.45 -5.53
C ILE A 128 10.84 7.60 -5.06
N ARG A 129 11.02 7.76 -3.74
CA ARG A 129 11.87 8.81 -3.17
C ARG A 129 13.34 8.67 -3.60
N ASN A 130 13.83 7.44 -3.68
CA ASN A 130 15.22 7.17 -3.98
C ASN A 130 15.54 7.16 -5.49
N PHE A 131 14.61 6.68 -6.32
CA PHE A 131 14.91 6.33 -7.72
C PHE A 131 14.01 7.00 -8.75
N CYS A 132 12.87 7.58 -8.37
CA CYS A 132 11.89 8.13 -9.31
C CYS A 132 11.60 9.62 -9.05
N PRO A 133 12.58 10.54 -9.16
CA PRO A 133 12.41 11.94 -8.79
C PRO A 133 11.31 12.66 -9.57
N GLN A 134 11.08 12.28 -10.83
CA GLN A 134 9.99 12.85 -11.63
C GLN A 134 8.62 12.37 -11.15
N VAL A 135 8.49 11.09 -10.78
CA VAL A 135 7.25 10.54 -10.21
C VAL A 135 7.00 11.16 -8.84
N LEU A 136 8.03 11.25 -7.99
CA LEU A 136 7.94 11.92 -6.69
C LEU A 136 7.41 13.35 -6.84
N ALA A 137 8.00 14.15 -7.75
CA ALA A 137 7.57 15.53 -7.97
C ALA A 137 6.09 15.63 -8.38
N ARG A 138 5.60 14.71 -9.22
CA ARG A 138 4.18 14.67 -9.62
C ARG A 138 3.26 14.29 -8.47
N LEU A 139 3.64 13.30 -7.67
CA LEU A 139 2.85 12.86 -6.52
C LEU A 139 2.81 13.91 -5.41
N VAL A 140 3.92 14.62 -5.17
CA VAL A 140 3.97 15.76 -4.23
C VAL A 140 3.12 16.92 -4.76
N GLN A 141 3.24 17.26 -6.04
CA GLN A 141 2.40 18.31 -6.66
C GLN A 141 0.91 17.99 -6.58
N ALA A 142 0.55 16.71 -6.70
CA ALA A 142 -0.83 16.23 -6.58
C ALA A 142 -1.31 16.09 -5.12
N GLY A 143 -0.44 16.33 -4.12
CA GLY A 143 -0.78 16.19 -2.70
C GLY A 143 -0.92 14.75 -2.21
N ILE A 144 -0.47 13.76 -3.00
CA ILE A 144 -0.54 12.33 -2.70
C ILE A 144 0.59 11.92 -1.74
N LEU A 145 1.81 12.44 -1.96
CA LEU A 145 2.96 12.23 -1.10
C LEU A 145 3.42 13.55 -0.47
N HIS A 146 4.05 13.46 0.70
CA HIS A 146 4.70 14.60 1.36
C HIS A 146 6.06 14.93 0.72
N GLY A 147 6.36 16.23 0.63
CA GLY A 147 7.64 16.77 0.14
C GLY A 147 8.82 16.46 1.05
#